data_AF-A0A8T2VIQ0-F1
#
_entry.id   AF-A0A8T2VIQ0-F1
#
_cell.length_a   1.000
_cell.length_b   1.000
_cell.length_c   1.000
_cell.angle_alpha   90.00
_cell.angle_beta   90.00
_cell.angle_gamma   90.00
#
_symmetry.space_group_name_H-M   'P 1'
#
loop_
_entity.id
_entity.type
_entity.pdbx_description
1 polymer ?
#
loop_
_entity_poly.entity_id
_entity_poly.type
_entity_poly.pdbx_seq_one_letter_code
_entity_poly.pdbx_strand_id
1 'polypeptide(L)'
;MGRMLQEEYPKITWTPCASHSLDLMMEDIGQLSWMRVVLEKAKFIVRFVTSKPKVLNIFRANSSLQFQKPSSTRFCYMFLVLERVLRVRKGLLRTVVAEEWYSIQEVKSSDTLYTQFSNIVMGDEQFWKKGEIIMHALKPLHSVLRITDMEGSTLGLIYEYVDRIGECIEKIEGLMENEKNELLECVRRRWDWFHKPIHAVAHLLHPLLRNEEAYLDNELEDNWLTYVKMWTGDDVHMIDQLEKERYAFRTSEKYFGNPTTRLRENQLALVTWWERFGLGTPLLRKLAIRVSSQDCSTGPAERNWSTWALFHTKKRNRLSSEQLERLVYCHCNLKLLEKKGNYTHPLQVNVDTIDISDVKDIPEIPHEERDIYSILFKEQQRFVRQTRSKTSRAKACGNIMEASASRHPRKFASRRGRGRRGASTSRHVDGPHDWEEISVESQSDEDLAEAAATIAAQFGLDFHSESSSWTFDEDED
;
A
#
# COMPACT_ATOMS: atom_id res chain seq x y z
N MET A 1 10.19 -0.41 -17.22
CA MET A 1 11.28 -0.03 -16.30
C MET A 1 11.85 -1.24 -15.57
N GLY A 2 11.10 -1.90 -14.68
CA GLY A 2 11.59 -3.09 -13.95
C GLY A 2 12.18 -4.20 -14.83
N ARG A 3 11.44 -4.62 -15.87
CA ARG A 3 11.94 -5.60 -16.86
C ARG A 3 13.19 -5.13 -17.62
N MET A 4 13.26 -3.84 -17.95
CA MET A 4 14.43 -3.26 -18.65
C MET A 4 15.67 -3.28 -17.77
N LEU A 5 15.53 -3.04 -16.46
CA LEU A 5 16.66 -3.17 -15.52
C LEU A 5 17.15 -4.61 -15.41
N GLN A 6 16.24 -5.58 -15.47
CA GLN A 6 16.61 -7.00 -15.45
C GLN A 6 17.29 -7.44 -16.76
N GLU A 7 16.94 -6.83 -17.89
CA GLU A 7 17.64 -7.03 -19.18
C GLU A 7 19.08 -6.48 -19.14
N GLU A 8 19.28 -5.30 -18.53
CA GLU A 8 20.60 -4.67 -18.41
C GLU A 8 21.47 -5.32 -17.32
N TYR A 9 20.84 -5.76 -16.22
CA TYR A 9 21.50 -6.38 -15.07
C TYR A 9 20.87 -7.75 -14.75
N PRO A 10 21.30 -8.84 -15.43
CA PRO A 10 20.65 -10.16 -15.34
C PRO A 10 20.62 -10.80 -13.94
N LYS A 11 21.44 -10.32 -13.01
CA LYS A 11 21.49 -10.79 -11.60
C LYS A 11 20.52 -10.05 -10.66
N ILE A 12 19.77 -9.07 -11.19
CA ILE A 12 18.71 -8.36 -10.47
C ILE A 12 17.38 -9.02 -10.82
N THR A 13 16.61 -9.40 -9.81
CA THR A 13 15.24 -9.89 -9.99
C THR A 13 14.28 -8.73 -9.80
N TRP A 14 13.48 -8.43 -10.82
CA TRP A 14 12.35 -7.53 -10.64
C TRP A 14 11.11 -8.29 -10.17
N THR A 15 10.48 -7.81 -9.10
CA THR A 15 9.19 -8.31 -8.62
C THR A 15 8.14 -7.19 -8.62
N PRO A 16 6.87 -7.50 -8.95
CA PRO A 16 5.77 -6.59 -8.67
C PRO A 16 5.55 -6.45 -7.16
N CYS A 17 4.98 -5.32 -6.74
CA CYS A 17 4.66 -5.08 -5.33
C CYS A 17 3.57 -6.04 -4.85
N ALA A 18 3.83 -6.77 -3.77
CA ALA A 18 2.92 -7.75 -3.19
C ALA A 18 1.63 -7.12 -2.67
N SER A 19 1.71 -6.02 -1.91
CA SER A 19 0.52 -5.35 -1.39
C SER A 19 -0.39 -4.84 -2.51
N HIS A 20 0.20 -4.28 -3.57
CA HIS A 20 -0.58 -3.89 -4.75
C HIS A 20 -1.19 -5.09 -5.49
N SER A 21 -0.45 -6.20 -5.61
CA SER A 21 -0.91 -7.41 -6.29
C SER A 21 -2.06 -8.08 -5.55
N LEU A 22 -1.99 -8.12 -4.22
CA LEU A 22 -3.05 -8.63 -3.35
C LEU A 22 -4.29 -7.71 -3.36
N ASP A 23 -4.11 -6.38 -3.39
CA ASP A 23 -5.25 -5.46 -3.52
C ASP A 23 -5.98 -5.65 -4.86
N LEU A 24 -5.25 -5.83 -5.97
CA LEU A 24 -5.82 -6.16 -7.28
C LEU A 24 -6.47 -7.56 -7.31
N MET A 25 -5.95 -8.52 -6.56
CA MET A 25 -6.56 -9.84 -6.41
C MET A 25 -7.90 -9.74 -5.68
N MET A 26 -7.96 -8.97 -4.58
CA MET A 26 -9.23 -8.70 -3.93
C MET A 26 -10.18 -7.93 -4.86
N GLU A 27 -9.68 -7.02 -5.70
CA GLU A 27 -10.49 -6.31 -6.70
C GLU A 27 -11.17 -7.24 -7.70
N ASP A 28 -10.41 -8.17 -8.30
CA ASP A 28 -10.97 -9.15 -9.23
C ASP A 28 -12.06 -10.00 -8.57
N ILE A 29 -11.79 -10.44 -7.33
CA ILE A 29 -12.76 -11.18 -6.51
C ILE A 29 -14.03 -10.35 -6.29
N GLY A 30 -13.87 -9.07 -5.97
CA GLY A 30 -14.97 -8.12 -5.82
C GLY A 30 -15.81 -7.87 -7.06
N GLN A 31 -15.27 -8.13 -8.24
CA GLN A 31 -15.96 -7.99 -9.52
C GLN A 31 -16.80 -9.21 -9.88
N LEU A 32 -16.64 -10.34 -9.17
CA LEU A 32 -17.52 -11.50 -9.32
C LEU A 32 -18.97 -11.08 -9.11
N SER A 33 -19.86 -11.57 -9.98
CA SER A 33 -21.24 -11.08 -10.09
C SER A 33 -21.99 -11.13 -8.76
N TRP A 34 -21.89 -12.24 -8.05
CA TRP A 34 -22.53 -12.48 -6.77
C TRP A 34 -21.92 -11.64 -5.62
N MET A 35 -20.60 -11.43 -5.63
CA MET A 35 -19.94 -10.56 -4.66
C MET A 35 -20.31 -9.10 -4.87
N ARG A 36 -20.28 -8.65 -6.12
CA ARG A 36 -20.59 -7.27 -6.51
C ARG A 36 -21.96 -6.84 -6.01
N VAL A 37 -22.96 -7.72 -6.06
CA VAL A 37 -24.31 -7.44 -5.54
C VAL A 37 -24.29 -7.11 -4.04
N VAL A 38 -23.57 -7.89 -3.24
CA VAL A 38 -23.44 -7.65 -1.79
C VAL A 38 -22.65 -6.37 -1.52
N LEU A 39 -21.53 -6.18 -2.21
CA LEU A 39 -20.68 -5.01 -2.04
C LEU A 39 -21.38 -3.70 -2.42
N GLU A 40 -22.18 -3.68 -3.49
CA GLU A 40 -22.96 -2.49 -3.87
C GLU A 40 -24.08 -2.19 -2.86
N LYS A 41 -24.74 -3.20 -2.28
CA LYS A 41 -25.68 -3.00 -1.17
C LYS A 41 -25.00 -2.41 0.06
N ALA A 42 -23.82 -2.90 0.42
CA ALA A 42 -23.03 -2.34 1.53
C ALA A 42 -22.62 -0.87 1.27
N LYS A 43 -22.14 -0.56 0.06
CA LYS A 43 -21.86 0.84 -0.36
C LYS A 43 -23.10 1.71 -0.27
N PHE A 44 -24.25 1.19 -0.72
CA PHE A 44 -25.52 1.90 -0.66
C PHE A 44 -25.89 2.25 0.77
N ILE A 45 -25.85 1.29 1.71
CA ILE A 45 -26.13 1.53 3.13
C ILE A 45 -25.25 2.66 3.67
N VAL A 46 -23.93 2.56 3.48
CA VAL A 46 -22.98 3.57 3.99
C VAL A 46 -23.26 4.95 3.38
N ARG A 47 -23.41 5.03 2.06
CA ARG A 47 -23.68 6.30 1.37
C ARG A 47 -25.03 6.89 1.80
N PHE A 48 -26.06 6.06 1.93
CA PHE A 48 -27.40 6.49 2.30
C PHE A 48 -27.42 7.13 3.69
N VAL A 49 -26.82 6.45 4.69
CA VAL A 49 -26.77 6.98 6.06
C VAL A 49 -25.87 8.20 6.15
N THR A 50 -24.67 8.16 5.58
CA THR A 50 -23.68 9.25 5.73
C THR A 50 -24.02 10.52 4.93
N SER A 51 -24.79 10.41 3.86
CA SER A 51 -25.20 11.59 3.05
C SER A 51 -26.39 12.36 3.61
N LYS A 52 -27.16 11.78 4.54
CA LYS A 52 -28.40 12.35 5.06
C LYS A 52 -28.23 12.73 6.54
N PRO A 53 -28.11 14.02 6.88
CA PRO A 53 -27.83 14.44 8.27
C PRO A 53 -28.82 13.91 9.30
N LYS A 54 -30.12 13.90 8.99
CA LYS A 54 -31.16 13.38 9.90
C LYS A 54 -30.99 11.87 10.15
N VAL A 55 -30.80 11.08 9.08
CA VAL A 55 -30.60 9.63 9.18
C VAL A 55 -29.29 9.32 9.92
N LEU A 56 -28.22 10.06 9.63
CA LEU A 56 -26.94 9.93 10.31
C LEU A 56 -27.07 10.18 11.82
N ASN A 57 -27.85 11.18 12.22
CA ASN A 57 -28.06 11.49 13.64
C ASN A 57 -28.85 10.38 14.34
N ILE A 58 -29.91 9.86 13.73
CA ILE A 58 -30.66 8.71 14.28
C ILE A 58 -29.72 7.50 14.40
N PHE A 59 -28.91 7.21 13.38
CA PHE A 59 -27.94 6.12 13.43
C PHE A 59 -26.91 6.28 14.55
N ARG A 60 -26.35 7.49 14.73
CA ARG A 60 -25.39 7.79 15.79
C ARG A 60 -25.98 7.66 17.20
N ALA A 61 -27.27 7.95 17.37
CA ALA A 61 -27.96 7.72 18.63
C ALA A 61 -28.16 6.21 18.93
N ASN A 62 -28.16 5.37 17.89
CA ASN A 62 -28.51 3.95 17.99
C ASN A 62 -27.33 2.98 17.80
N SER A 63 -26.14 3.48 17.45
CA SER A 63 -24.93 2.69 17.20
C SER A 63 -23.72 3.29 17.93
N SER A 64 -22.98 2.46 18.66
CA SER A 64 -21.69 2.84 19.27
C SER A 64 -20.55 2.96 18.25
N LEU A 65 -20.74 2.45 17.04
CA LEU A 65 -19.75 2.46 15.97
C LEU A 65 -20.18 3.37 14.81
N GLN A 66 -19.21 4.02 14.18
CA GLN A 66 -19.44 4.86 12.99
C GLN A 66 -19.04 4.13 11.70
N PHE A 67 -19.65 4.55 10.59
CA PHE A 67 -19.26 4.08 9.27
C PHE A 67 -17.88 4.57 8.86
N GLN A 68 -17.18 3.71 8.12
CA GLN A 68 -15.95 4.04 7.44
C GLN A 68 -16.28 4.55 6.02
N LYS A 69 -15.75 5.73 5.63
CA LYS A 69 -16.03 6.36 4.32
C LYS A 69 -15.32 5.63 3.17
N PRO A 70 -16.01 5.06 2.17
CA PRO A 70 -15.38 4.35 1.04
C PRO A 70 -14.14 5.06 0.48
N SER A 71 -12.98 4.42 0.54
CA SER A 71 -11.80 4.83 -0.22
C SER A 71 -11.99 4.50 -1.69
N SER A 72 -11.56 5.38 -2.59
CA SER A 72 -11.71 5.20 -4.04
C SER A 72 -10.55 4.45 -4.70
N THR A 73 -9.47 4.13 -3.98
CA THR A 73 -8.21 3.67 -4.61
C THR A 73 -7.68 2.30 -4.16
N ARG A 74 -8.18 1.73 -3.05
CA ARG A 74 -7.78 0.39 -2.60
C ARG A 74 -9.02 -0.48 -2.44
N PHE A 75 -9.06 -1.60 -3.15
CA PHE A 75 -10.21 -2.49 -3.08
C PHE A 75 -10.33 -3.14 -1.70
N CYS A 76 -9.22 -3.36 -0.99
CA CYS A 76 -9.21 -3.77 0.42
C CYS A 76 -10.16 -2.94 1.29
N TYR A 77 -10.41 -1.67 0.96
CA TYR A 77 -11.38 -0.85 1.68
C TYR A 77 -12.83 -1.36 1.57
N MET A 78 -13.19 -2.06 0.48
CA MET A 78 -14.50 -2.67 0.34
C MET A 78 -14.75 -3.79 1.34
N PHE A 79 -13.70 -4.53 1.70
CA PHE A 79 -13.75 -5.48 2.81
C PHE A 79 -14.05 -4.75 4.13
N LEU A 80 -13.34 -3.66 4.42
CA LEU A 80 -13.57 -2.83 5.62
C LEU A 80 -14.98 -2.24 5.70
N VAL A 81 -15.51 -1.79 4.56
CA VAL A 81 -16.89 -1.29 4.44
C VAL A 81 -17.89 -2.39 4.77
N LEU A 82 -17.73 -3.57 4.16
CA LEU A 82 -18.62 -4.70 4.40
C LEU A 82 -18.56 -5.15 5.87
N GLU A 83 -17.37 -5.33 6.41
CA GLU A 83 -17.13 -5.67 7.82
C GLU A 83 -17.87 -4.71 8.74
N ARG A 84 -17.67 -3.40 8.52
CA ARG A 84 -18.29 -2.37 9.36
C ARG A 84 -19.81 -2.42 9.27
N VAL A 85 -20.38 -2.61 8.06
CA VAL A 85 -21.82 -2.74 7.86
C VAL A 85 -22.39 -3.93 8.64
N LEU A 86 -21.75 -5.10 8.59
CA LEU A 86 -22.16 -6.28 9.34
C LEU A 86 -22.11 -6.03 10.85
N ARG A 87 -21.03 -5.43 11.36
CA ARG A 87 -20.89 -5.10 12.79
C ARG A 87 -21.97 -4.15 13.30
N VAL A 88 -22.41 -3.19 12.48
CA VAL A 88 -23.44 -2.21 12.88
C VAL A 88 -24.87 -2.66 12.56
N ARG A 89 -25.09 -3.92 12.15
CA ARG A 89 -26.43 -4.47 11.82
C ARG A 89 -27.46 -4.16 12.89
N LYS A 90 -27.15 -4.40 14.17
CA LYS A 90 -28.06 -4.10 15.30
C LYS A 90 -28.37 -2.60 15.43
N GLY A 91 -27.38 -1.74 15.21
CA GLY A 91 -27.56 -0.28 15.22
C GLY A 91 -28.42 0.20 14.05
N LEU A 92 -28.25 -0.41 12.86
CA LEU A 92 -29.10 -0.14 11.69
C LEU A 92 -30.54 -0.58 11.90
N LEU A 93 -30.77 -1.77 12.47
CA LEU A 93 -32.12 -2.24 12.82
C LEU A 93 -32.81 -1.25 13.77
N ARG A 94 -32.13 -0.84 14.85
CA ARG A 94 -32.63 0.18 15.78
C ARG A 94 -32.93 1.52 15.10
N THR A 95 -32.11 1.90 14.11
CA THR A 95 -32.31 3.13 13.33
C THR A 95 -33.63 3.08 12.55
N VAL A 96 -33.97 1.95 11.94
CA VAL A 96 -35.18 1.81 11.09
C VAL A 96 -36.46 1.65 11.92
N VAL A 97 -36.36 1.24 13.19
CA VAL A 97 -37.52 1.13 14.10
C VAL A 97 -37.65 2.33 15.04
N ALA A 98 -36.77 3.32 14.94
CA ALA A 98 -36.83 4.53 15.77
C ALA A 98 -38.03 5.40 15.39
N GLU A 99 -38.65 6.07 16.37
CA GLU A 99 -39.80 6.95 16.14
C GLU A 99 -39.48 8.06 15.14
N GLU A 100 -38.28 8.64 15.25
CA GLU A 100 -37.79 9.68 14.36
C GLU A 100 -37.61 9.19 12.92
N TRP A 101 -37.38 7.90 12.72
CA TRP A 101 -37.31 7.29 11.40
C TRP A 101 -38.69 7.17 10.76
N TYR A 102 -39.71 6.76 11.52
CA TYR A 102 -41.09 6.71 11.04
C TYR A 102 -41.56 8.07 10.55
N SER A 103 -41.30 9.14 11.30
CA SER A 103 -41.65 10.51 10.88
C SER A 103 -40.97 10.92 9.56
N ILE A 104 -39.75 10.46 9.30
CA ILE A 104 -39.06 10.69 8.03
C ILE A 104 -39.68 9.86 6.92
N GLN A 105 -39.97 8.58 7.19
CA GLN A 105 -40.48 7.64 6.20
C GLN A 105 -41.92 7.98 5.75
N GLU A 106 -42.76 8.52 6.62
CA GLU A 106 -44.10 9.01 6.23
C GLU A 106 -44.01 10.14 5.20
N VAL A 107 -43.16 11.13 5.47
CA VAL A 107 -42.93 12.30 4.59
C VAL A 107 -42.21 11.91 3.30
N LYS A 108 -41.40 10.85 3.34
CA LYS A 108 -40.58 10.36 2.21
C LYS A 108 -41.09 9.04 1.64
N SER A 109 -42.37 8.72 1.84
CA SER A 109 -42.99 7.45 1.43
C SER A 109 -42.92 7.18 -0.08
N SER A 110 -42.85 8.23 -0.90
CA SER A 110 -42.65 8.13 -2.37
C SER A 110 -41.19 8.04 -2.79
N ASP A 111 -40.23 8.26 -1.89
CA ASP A 111 -38.80 8.17 -2.18
C ASP A 111 -38.34 6.71 -2.06
N THR A 112 -38.10 6.10 -3.21
CA THR A 112 -37.72 4.69 -3.34
C THR A 112 -36.43 4.35 -2.58
N LEU A 113 -35.57 5.33 -2.30
CA LEU A 113 -34.31 5.10 -1.58
C LEU A 113 -34.54 4.79 -0.09
N TYR A 114 -35.52 5.44 0.56
CA TYR A 114 -35.84 5.15 1.97
C TYR A 114 -36.46 3.76 2.11
N THR A 115 -37.39 3.41 1.22
CA THR A 115 -37.99 2.07 1.16
C THR A 115 -36.94 1.00 0.86
N GLN A 116 -36.05 1.24 -0.10
CA GLN A 116 -34.95 0.33 -0.41
C GLN A 116 -34.02 0.12 0.79
N PHE A 117 -33.66 1.20 1.50
CA PHE A 117 -32.83 1.10 2.71
C PHE A 117 -33.50 0.27 3.81
N SER A 118 -34.77 0.55 4.13
CA SER A 118 -35.53 -0.23 5.12
C SER A 118 -35.64 -1.70 4.72
N ASN A 119 -35.91 -1.99 3.44
CA ASN A 119 -36.04 -3.35 2.94
C ASN A 119 -34.73 -4.14 3.05
N ILE A 120 -33.58 -3.52 2.73
CA ILE A 120 -32.28 -4.17 2.90
C ILE A 120 -32.00 -4.42 4.38
N VAL A 121 -32.21 -3.42 5.23
CA VAL A 121 -31.88 -3.52 6.67
C VAL A 121 -32.75 -4.54 7.39
N MET A 122 -34.06 -4.56 7.13
CA MET A 122 -35.02 -5.40 7.85
C MET A 122 -35.37 -6.72 7.16
N GLY A 123 -35.38 -6.76 5.83
CA GLY A 123 -35.97 -7.86 5.06
C GLY A 123 -34.99 -8.71 4.25
N ASP A 124 -33.78 -8.22 4.00
CA ASP A 124 -32.83 -8.89 3.11
C ASP A 124 -31.86 -9.80 3.88
N GLU A 125 -32.37 -10.91 4.43
CA GLU A 125 -31.54 -11.87 5.19
C GLU A 125 -30.44 -12.49 4.32
N GLN A 126 -30.68 -12.62 3.02
CA GLN A 126 -29.70 -13.14 2.07
C GLN A 126 -28.48 -12.23 1.95
N PHE A 127 -28.67 -10.91 1.91
CA PHE A 127 -27.56 -9.95 1.94
C PHE A 127 -26.69 -10.12 3.18
N TRP A 128 -27.30 -10.21 4.37
CA TRP A 128 -26.55 -10.35 5.62
C TRP A 128 -25.79 -11.67 5.69
N LYS A 129 -26.45 -12.79 5.38
CA LYS A 129 -25.82 -14.12 5.37
C LYS A 129 -24.70 -14.23 4.33
N LYS A 130 -24.92 -13.78 3.09
CA LYS A 130 -23.86 -13.77 2.07
C LYS A 130 -22.74 -12.79 2.41
N GLY A 131 -23.04 -11.67 3.08
CA GLY A 131 -22.05 -10.75 3.60
C GLY A 131 -21.08 -11.42 4.57
N GLU A 132 -21.58 -12.20 5.53
CA GLU A 132 -20.75 -12.96 6.47
C GLU A 132 -19.86 -14.00 5.76
N ILE A 133 -20.41 -14.72 4.78
CA ILE A 133 -19.66 -15.70 3.98
C ILE A 133 -18.53 -15.01 3.19
N ILE A 134 -18.81 -13.86 2.56
CA ILE A 134 -17.79 -13.08 1.83
C ILE A 134 -16.70 -12.58 2.78
N MET A 135 -17.07 -12.15 3.99
CA MET A 135 -16.10 -11.74 5.00
C MET A 135 -15.17 -12.88 5.39
N HIS A 136 -15.71 -14.09 5.56
CA HIS A 136 -14.91 -15.28 5.82
C HIS A 136 -13.95 -15.58 4.66
N ALA A 137 -14.40 -15.42 3.41
CA ALA A 137 -13.57 -15.64 2.23
C ALA A 137 -12.44 -14.62 2.05
N LEU A 138 -12.69 -13.35 2.37
CA LEU A 138 -11.72 -12.28 2.16
C LEU A 138 -10.77 -12.06 3.35
N LYS A 139 -11.09 -12.59 4.54
CA LYS A 139 -10.28 -12.41 5.75
C LYS A 139 -8.85 -12.96 5.60
N PRO A 140 -8.61 -14.16 5.03
CA PRO A 140 -7.26 -14.63 4.75
C PRO A 140 -6.48 -13.63 3.87
N LEU A 141 -7.06 -13.20 2.76
CA LEU A 141 -6.45 -12.25 1.83
C LEU A 141 -6.10 -10.90 2.48
N HIS A 142 -7.02 -10.35 3.27
CA HIS A 142 -6.80 -9.13 4.02
C HIS A 142 -5.63 -9.28 5.02
N SER A 143 -5.51 -10.46 5.63
CA SER A 143 -4.46 -10.72 6.61
C SER A 143 -3.09 -10.81 5.94
N VAL A 144 -2.99 -11.49 4.79
CA VAL A 144 -1.76 -11.52 3.98
C VAL A 144 -1.39 -10.12 3.49
N LEU A 145 -2.37 -9.32 3.07
CA LEU A 145 -2.12 -7.93 2.68
C LEU A 145 -1.48 -7.13 3.83
N ARG A 146 -1.97 -7.30 5.07
CA ARG A 146 -1.35 -6.64 6.24
C ARG A 146 0.10 -7.08 6.44
N ILE A 147 0.40 -8.37 6.29
CA ILE A 147 1.79 -8.87 6.36
C ILE A 147 2.68 -8.15 5.36
N THR A 148 2.23 -7.99 4.12
CA THR A 148 3.05 -7.34 3.09
C THR A 148 3.35 -5.87 3.40
N ASP A 149 2.52 -5.20 4.20
CA ASP A 149 2.74 -3.82 4.63
C ASP A 149 3.62 -3.71 5.91
N MET A 150 3.88 -4.84 6.60
CA MET A 150 4.75 -4.88 7.79
C MET A 150 6.23 -4.80 7.41
N GLU A 151 7.05 -4.30 8.34
CA GLU A 151 8.51 -4.35 8.21
C GLU A 151 9.01 -5.77 8.49
N GLY A 152 9.94 -6.28 7.69
CA GLY A 152 10.58 -7.58 7.91
C GLY A 152 10.69 -8.43 6.65
N SER A 153 11.27 -9.62 6.79
CA SER A 153 11.45 -10.56 5.68
C SER A 153 10.16 -11.33 5.38
N THR A 154 9.24 -10.70 4.66
CA THR A 154 7.90 -11.24 4.38
C THR A 154 7.83 -12.02 3.06
N LEU A 155 8.87 -11.95 2.22
CA LEU A 155 8.88 -12.54 0.87
C LEU A 155 8.58 -14.05 0.86
N GLY A 156 9.21 -14.82 1.76
CA GLY A 156 9.01 -16.26 1.85
C GLY A 156 7.68 -16.67 2.48
N LEU A 157 7.12 -15.80 3.32
CA LEU A 157 5.83 -16.02 3.95
C LEU A 157 4.68 -15.87 2.95
N ILE A 158 4.81 -14.98 1.98
CA ILE A 158 3.75 -14.76 0.96
C ILE A 158 3.44 -16.04 0.20
N TYR A 159 4.45 -16.84 -0.16
CA TYR A 159 4.26 -18.11 -0.86
C TYR A 159 3.38 -19.05 -0.04
N GLU A 160 3.77 -19.32 1.21
CA GLU A 160 3.01 -20.14 2.15
C GLU A 160 1.57 -19.63 2.32
N TYR A 161 1.43 -18.33 2.43
CA TYR A 161 0.14 -17.73 2.72
C TYR A 161 -0.83 -17.75 1.54
N VAL A 162 -0.34 -17.61 0.31
CA VAL A 162 -1.20 -17.76 -0.88
C VAL A 162 -1.64 -19.21 -1.05
N ASP A 163 -0.76 -20.17 -0.75
CA ASP A 163 -1.13 -21.59 -0.75
C ASP A 163 -2.24 -21.89 0.27
N ARG A 164 -2.07 -21.41 1.52
CA ARG A 164 -3.10 -21.51 2.57
C ARG A 164 -4.41 -20.81 2.23
N ILE A 165 -4.39 -19.71 1.48
CA ILE A 165 -5.63 -19.05 1.02
C ILE A 165 -6.44 -20.01 0.16
N GLY A 166 -5.79 -20.79 -0.71
CA GLY A 166 -6.43 -21.83 -1.52
C GLY A 166 -7.19 -22.84 -0.64
N GLU A 167 -6.49 -23.44 0.32
CA GLU A 167 -7.11 -24.38 1.26
C GLU A 167 -8.25 -23.75 2.09
N CYS A 168 -8.09 -22.49 2.50
CA CYS A 168 -9.11 -21.80 3.28
C CYS A 168 -10.38 -21.64 2.46
N ILE A 169 -10.28 -21.21 1.20
CA ILE A 169 -11.43 -21.04 0.30
C ILE A 169 -12.19 -22.36 0.12
N GLU A 170 -11.47 -23.47 -0.03
CA GLU A 170 -12.07 -24.80 -0.15
C GLU A 170 -12.88 -25.20 1.10
N LYS A 171 -12.41 -24.82 2.28
CA LYS A 171 -13.04 -25.12 3.58
C LYS A 171 -14.21 -24.20 3.93
N ILE A 172 -14.51 -23.15 3.16
CA ILE A 172 -15.61 -22.22 3.47
C ILE A 172 -16.97 -22.90 3.27
N GLU A 173 -17.74 -22.96 4.35
CA GLU A 173 -19.13 -23.39 4.33
C GLU A 173 -20.05 -22.29 3.74
N GLY A 174 -21.06 -22.69 2.96
CA GLY A 174 -22.05 -21.76 2.39
C GLY A 174 -21.68 -21.13 1.04
N LEU A 175 -20.47 -21.37 0.54
CA LEU A 175 -20.13 -21.13 -0.88
C LEU A 175 -20.48 -22.36 -1.72
N MET A 176 -21.09 -22.11 -2.87
CA MET A 176 -21.30 -23.14 -3.89
C MET A 176 -19.97 -23.50 -4.55
N GLU A 177 -19.88 -24.71 -5.10
CA GLU A 177 -18.64 -25.21 -5.72
C GLU A 177 -18.16 -24.31 -6.88
N ASN A 178 -19.09 -23.78 -7.67
CA ASN A 178 -18.75 -22.80 -8.72
C ASN A 178 -18.22 -21.49 -8.14
N GLU A 179 -18.78 -20.98 -7.03
CA GLU A 179 -18.29 -19.76 -6.36
C GLU A 179 -16.87 -19.96 -5.81
N LYS A 180 -16.57 -21.15 -5.25
CA LYS A 180 -15.21 -21.51 -4.80
C LYS A 180 -14.23 -21.54 -5.97
N ASN A 181 -14.62 -22.16 -7.09
CA ASN A 181 -13.80 -22.22 -8.29
C ASN A 181 -13.52 -20.83 -8.88
N GLU A 182 -14.52 -19.94 -8.94
CA GLU A 182 -14.34 -18.55 -9.39
C GLU A 182 -13.35 -17.79 -8.49
N LEU A 183 -13.40 -18.01 -7.18
CA LEU A 183 -12.46 -17.42 -6.23
C LEU A 183 -11.03 -17.92 -6.43
N LEU A 184 -10.85 -19.24 -6.49
CA LEU A 184 -9.55 -19.88 -6.69
C LEU A 184 -8.94 -19.49 -8.04
N GLU A 185 -9.76 -19.32 -9.08
CA GLU A 185 -9.29 -18.82 -10.37
C GLU A 185 -8.78 -17.38 -10.28
N CYS A 186 -9.44 -16.51 -9.51
CA CYS A 186 -8.95 -15.15 -9.26
C CYS A 186 -7.61 -15.14 -8.53
N VAL A 187 -7.47 -15.99 -7.50
CA VAL A 187 -6.21 -16.14 -6.76
C VAL A 187 -5.11 -16.64 -7.69
N ARG A 188 -5.34 -17.75 -8.40
CA ARG A 188 -4.36 -18.37 -9.31
C ARG A 188 -3.88 -17.40 -10.39
N ARG A 189 -4.80 -16.76 -11.11
CA ARG A 189 -4.47 -15.81 -12.19
C ARG A 189 -3.60 -14.65 -11.72
N ARG A 190 -3.83 -14.16 -10.50
CA ARG A 190 -3.02 -13.08 -9.91
C ARG A 190 -1.70 -13.60 -9.34
N TRP A 191 -1.71 -14.80 -8.78
CA TRP A 191 -0.51 -15.50 -8.36
C TRP A 191 0.45 -15.70 -9.54
N ASP A 192 0.01 -16.24 -10.67
CA ASP A 192 0.86 -16.46 -11.86
C ASP A 192 1.56 -15.17 -12.33
N TRP A 193 0.87 -14.03 -12.21
CA TRP A 193 1.43 -12.73 -12.58
C TRP A 193 2.43 -12.20 -11.54
N PHE A 194 2.09 -12.33 -10.26
CA PHE A 194 2.85 -11.80 -9.13
C PHE A 194 4.08 -12.66 -8.78
N HIS A 195 3.88 -13.97 -8.73
CA HIS A 195 4.86 -14.98 -8.36
C HIS A 195 6.07 -14.94 -9.28
N LYS A 196 7.25 -15.11 -8.68
CA LYS A 196 8.56 -15.12 -9.33
C LYS A 196 9.45 -16.08 -8.54
N PRO A 197 10.48 -16.68 -9.16
CA PRO A 197 11.34 -17.67 -8.52
C PRO A 197 11.90 -17.26 -7.14
N ILE A 198 12.16 -15.97 -6.93
CA ILE A 198 12.66 -15.45 -5.66
C ILE A 198 11.69 -15.70 -4.48
N HIS A 199 10.37 -15.74 -4.70
CA HIS A 199 9.38 -16.02 -3.65
C HIS A 199 9.48 -17.47 -3.18
N ALA A 200 9.56 -18.42 -4.12
CA ALA A 200 9.77 -19.83 -3.82
C ALA A 200 11.13 -20.06 -3.12
N VAL A 201 12.20 -19.41 -3.57
CA VAL A 201 13.51 -19.48 -2.89
C VAL A 201 13.43 -18.90 -1.48
N ALA A 202 12.74 -17.77 -1.28
CA ALA A 202 12.56 -17.18 0.04
C ALA A 202 11.79 -18.12 0.99
N HIS A 203 10.78 -18.80 0.46
CA HIS A 203 9.99 -19.81 1.17
C HIS A 203 10.85 -21.01 1.59
N LEU A 204 11.58 -21.60 0.62
CA LEU A 204 12.46 -22.76 0.85
C LEU A 204 13.58 -22.47 1.86
N LEU A 205 14.01 -21.21 1.98
CA LEU A 205 15.05 -20.76 2.90
C LEU A 205 14.49 -20.20 4.21
N HIS A 206 13.19 -20.34 4.46
CA HIS A 206 12.56 -19.89 5.68
C HIS A 206 12.60 -21.03 6.74
N PRO A 207 13.30 -20.87 7.89
CA PRO A 207 13.44 -21.93 8.89
C PRO A 207 12.11 -22.44 9.44
N LEU A 208 11.13 -21.55 9.64
CA LEU A 208 9.79 -21.94 10.09
C LEU A 208 8.97 -22.76 9.09
N LEU A 209 9.31 -22.65 7.81
CA LEU A 209 8.64 -23.37 6.73
C LEU A 209 9.47 -24.59 6.31
N ARG A 210 10.57 -24.86 7.00
CA ARG A 210 11.41 -26.02 6.72
C ARG A 210 10.63 -27.28 7.08
N ASN A 211 10.24 -28.01 6.05
CA ASN A 211 9.62 -29.31 6.20
C ASN A 211 10.63 -30.44 5.92
N GLU A 212 10.94 -31.23 6.95
CA GLU A 212 11.88 -32.36 6.88
C GLU A 212 11.28 -33.58 6.14
N GLU A 213 9.95 -33.68 6.12
CA GLU A 213 9.21 -34.87 5.65
C GLU A 213 8.44 -34.63 4.35
N ALA A 214 8.23 -33.39 3.92
CA ALA A 214 7.52 -33.10 2.68
C ALA A 214 8.36 -33.41 1.44
N TYR A 215 7.70 -33.99 0.45
CA TYR A 215 8.18 -33.95 -0.93
C TYR A 215 8.20 -32.50 -1.39
N LEU A 216 9.32 -32.10 -1.99
CA LEU A 216 9.43 -30.79 -2.63
C LEU A 216 8.51 -30.80 -3.86
N ASP A 217 7.59 -29.85 -3.90
CA ASP A 217 6.73 -29.66 -5.06
C ASP A 217 7.58 -29.33 -6.30
N ASN A 218 7.14 -29.81 -7.47
CA ASN A 218 7.81 -29.58 -8.74
C ASN A 218 7.93 -28.08 -9.04
N GLU A 219 6.90 -27.27 -8.69
CA GLU A 219 6.97 -25.82 -8.86
C GLU A 219 8.11 -25.22 -8.02
N LEU A 220 8.26 -25.63 -6.76
CA LEU A 220 9.30 -25.13 -5.87
C LEU A 220 10.70 -25.48 -6.39
N GLU A 221 10.92 -26.70 -6.89
CA GLU A 221 12.20 -27.12 -7.48
C GLU A 221 12.54 -26.36 -8.76
N ASP A 222 11.57 -26.22 -9.67
CA ASP A 222 11.77 -25.50 -10.93
C ASP A 222 12.13 -24.02 -10.67
N ASN A 223 11.45 -23.40 -9.71
CA ASN A 223 11.75 -22.02 -9.31
C ASN A 223 13.10 -21.91 -8.60
N TRP A 224 13.43 -22.85 -7.71
CA TRP A 224 14.76 -22.89 -7.07
C TRP A 224 15.87 -22.95 -8.12
N LEU A 225 15.80 -23.92 -9.04
CA LEU A 225 16.80 -24.10 -10.09
C LEU A 225 16.92 -22.85 -10.98
N THR A 226 15.78 -22.28 -11.38
CA THR A 226 15.73 -21.06 -12.20
C THR A 226 16.46 -19.90 -11.51
N TYR A 227 16.18 -19.66 -10.23
CA TYR A 227 16.79 -18.56 -9.49
C TYR A 227 18.28 -18.79 -9.21
N VAL A 228 18.66 -20.01 -8.83
CA VAL A 228 20.06 -20.37 -8.53
C VAL A 228 20.94 -20.25 -9.77
N LYS A 229 20.48 -20.71 -10.94
CA LYS A 229 21.20 -20.51 -12.20
C LYS A 229 21.40 -19.02 -12.51
N MET A 230 20.35 -18.21 -12.37
CA MET A 230 20.44 -16.76 -12.55
C MET A 230 21.45 -16.12 -11.57
N TRP A 231 21.42 -16.50 -10.29
CA TRP A 231 22.27 -15.90 -9.26
C TRP A 231 23.75 -16.26 -9.43
N THR A 232 24.02 -17.53 -9.71
CA THR A 232 25.38 -18.06 -9.90
C THR A 232 25.97 -17.71 -11.27
N GLY A 233 25.14 -17.40 -12.26
CA GLY A 233 25.57 -17.28 -13.66
C GLY A 233 25.77 -18.65 -14.30
N ASP A 234 24.98 -19.64 -13.88
CA ASP A 234 25.02 -21.04 -14.34
C ASP A 234 26.37 -21.76 -14.04
N ASP A 235 27.08 -21.34 -12.99
CA ASP A 235 28.30 -21.99 -12.52
C ASP A 235 27.96 -23.34 -11.85
N VAL A 236 28.22 -24.42 -12.57
CA VAL A 236 27.92 -25.80 -12.15
C VAL A 236 28.52 -26.15 -10.79
N HIS A 237 29.73 -25.67 -10.46
CA HIS A 237 30.36 -25.98 -9.17
C HIS A 237 29.70 -25.23 -8.02
N MET A 238 29.31 -23.97 -8.24
CA MET A 238 28.55 -23.21 -7.25
C MET A 238 27.15 -23.80 -7.03
N ILE A 239 26.49 -24.25 -8.10
CA ILE A 239 25.17 -24.88 -8.04
C ILE A 239 25.24 -26.19 -7.25
N ASP A 240 26.17 -27.08 -7.58
CA ASP A 240 26.35 -28.35 -6.85
C ASP A 240 26.64 -28.12 -5.36
N GLN A 241 27.47 -27.13 -5.03
CA GLN A 241 27.73 -26.78 -3.63
C GLN A 241 26.49 -26.19 -2.93
N LEU A 242 25.68 -25.38 -3.62
CA LEU A 242 24.42 -24.86 -3.08
C LEU A 242 23.42 -25.98 -2.81
N GLU A 243 23.30 -26.97 -3.69
CA GLU A 243 22.40 -28.11 -3.47
C GLU A 243 22.82 -28.92 -2.24
N LYS A 244 24.12 -29.19 -2.08
CA LYS A 244 24.66 -29.85 -0.88
C LYS A 244 24.34 -29.07 0.39
N GLU A 245 24.50 -27.75 0.35
CA GLU A 245 24.21 -26.90 1.48
C GLU A 245 22.70 -26.79 1.77
N ARG A 246 21.87 -26.69 0.73
CA ARG A 246 20.40 -26.71 0.84
C ARG A 246 19.91 -28.03 1.42
N TYR A 247 20.47 -29.15 0.96
CA TYR A 247 20.18 -30.46 1.51
C TYR A 247 20.48 -30.50 3.01
N ALA A 248 21.68 -30.09 3.42
CA ALA A 248 22.05 -30.04 4.84
C ALA A 248 21.13 -29.13 5.67
N PHE A 249 20.66 -28.01 5.11
CA PHE A 249 19.66 -27.16 5.76
C PHE A 249 18.32 -27.88 5.92
N ARG A 250 17.83 -28.50 4.86
CA ARG A 250 16.54 -29.21 4.82
C ARG A 250 16.51 -30.41 5.76
N THR A 251 17.58 -31.19 5.83
CA THR A 251 17.69 -32.40 6.68
C THR A 251 18.13 -32.08 8.11
N SER A 252 18.17 -30.81 8.50
CA SER A 252 18.61 -30.38 9.84
C SER A 252 20.02 -30.85 10.22
N GLU A 253 20.89 -31.06 9.23
CA GLU A 253 22.30 -31.35 9.48
C GLU A 253 23.05 -30.11 10.02
N LYS A 254 24.32 -30.32 10.41
CA LYS A 254 25.19 -29.25 10.92
C LYS A 254 24.56 -28.59 12.15
N TYR A 255 24.39 -27.26 12.14
CA TYR A 255 23.86 -26.49 13.25
C TYR A 255 22.32 -26.38 13.25
N PHE A 256 21.66 -26.87 12.21
CA PHE A 256 20.23 -26.62 11.96
C PHE A 256 19.32 -27.49 12.83
N GLY A 257 19.72 -28.74 13.12
CA GLY A 257 18.99 -29.63 14.02
C GLY A 257 19.24 -29.39 15.50
N ASN A 258 20.12 -28.44 15.88
CA ASN A 258 20.38 -28.15 17.28
C ASN A 258 19.10 -27.60 17.95
N PRO A 259 18.68 -28.11 19.13
CA PRO A 259 17.50 -27.62 19.84
C PRO A 259 17.51 -26.11 20.09
N THR A 260 18.69 -25.53 20.34
CA THR A 260 18.86 -24.08 20.53
C THR A 260 18.60 -23.32 19.23
N THR A 261 19.04 -23.84 18.09
CA THR A 261 18.79 -23.24 16.78
C THR A 261 17.29 -23.26 16.47
N ARG A 262 16.63 -24.41 16.68
CA ARG A 262 15.19 -24.59 16.46
C ARG A 262 14.34 -23.66 17.33
N LEU A 263 14.65 -23.55 18.62
CA LEU A 263 13.97 -22.61 19.53
C LEU A 263 14.03 -21.16 19.02
N ARG A 264 15.12 -20.79 18.33
CA ARG A 264 15.35 -19.43 17.84
C ARG A 264 14.74 -19.13 16.48
N GLU A 265 14.21 -20.12 15.76
CA GLU A 265 13.56 -19.94 14.46
C GLU A 265 12.36 -19.00 14.56
N ASN A 266 11.61 -19.09 15.67
CA ASN A 266 10.46 -18.25 15.97
C ASN A 266 10.81 -16.99 16.79
N GLN A 267 12.08 -16.80 17.17
CA GLN A 267 12.50 -15.72 18.10
C GLN A 267 13.49 -14.73 17.49
N LEU A 268 14.01 -14.98 16.28
CA LEU A 268 14.93 -14.08 15.60
C LEU A 268 14.38 -13.65 14.25
N ALA A 269 14.75 -12.44 13.82
CA ALA A 269 14.52 -12.03 12.43
C ALA A 269 15.28 -12.95 11.48
N LEU A 270 14.70 -13.23 10.31
CA LEU A 270 15.21 -14.23 9.38
C LEU A 270 16.69 -14.01 8.98
N VAL A 271 17.05 -12.77 8.66
CA VAL A 271 18.43 -12.40 8.32
C VAL A 271 19.37 -12.68 9.50
N THR A 272 19.01 -12.28 10.72
CA THR A 272 19.80 -12.51 11.93
C THR A 272 19.92 -14.01 12.27
N TRP A 273 18.88 -14.79 12.01
CA TRP A 273 18.92 -16.24 12.17
C TRP A 273 19.96 -16.86 11.22
N TRP A 274 19.93 -16.49 9.94
CA TRP A 274 20.89 -16.96 8.94
C TRP A 274 22.34 -16.50 9.24
N GLU A 275 22.51 -15.29 9.76
CA GLU A 275 23.82 -14.79 10.20
C GLU A 275 24.43 -15.63 11.32
N ARG A 276 23.61 -16.05 12.29
CA ARG A 276 24.06 -16.80 13.47
C ARG A 276 24.24 -18.28 13.19
N PHE A 277 23.30 -18.91 12.49
CA PHE A 277 23.22 -20.37 12.38
C PHE A 277 23.63 -20.91 11.00
N GLY A 278 23.70 -20.06 9.98
CA GLY A 278 24.09 -20.45 8.61
C GLY A 278 25.61 -20.61 8.38
N LEU A 279 26.44 -20.57 9.42
CA LEU A 279 27.91 -20.62 9.29
C LEU A 279 28.42 -21.90 8.60
N GLY A 280 27.73 -23.03 8.81
CA GLY A 280 28.08 -24.30 8.19
C GLY A 280 27.71 -24.41 6.69
N THR A 281 27.02 -23.41 6.14
CA THR A 281 26.54 -23.36 4.75
C THR A 281 26.81 -21.96 4.17
N PRO A 282 28.06 -21.62 3.87
CA PRO A 282 28.45 -20.26 3.52
C PRO A 282 27.83 -19.73 2.22
N LEU A 283 27.61 -20.58 1.20
CA LEU A 283 26.96 -20.13 -0.05
C LEU A 283 25.45 -19.96 0.16
N LEU A 284 24.80 -20.93 0.80
CA LEU A 284 23.38 -20.88 1.11
C LEU A 284 23.05 -19.70 2.03
N ARG A 285 23.89 -19.44 3.04
CA ARG A 285 23.75 -18.30 3.94
C ARG A 285 23.78 -16.99 3.17
N LYS A 286 24.72 -16.82 2.23
CA LYS A 286 24.79 -15.61 1.38
C LYS A 286 23.53 -15.45 0.55
N LEU A 287 23.04 -16.54 -0.04
CA LEU A 287 21.81 -16.56 -0.82
C LEU A 287 20.59 -16.20 0.02
N ALA A 288 20.44 -16.84 1.19
CA ALA A 288 19.34 -16.62 2.11
C ALA A 288 19.30 -15.18 2.61
N ILE A 289 20.43 -14.64 3.09
CA ILE A 289 20.51 -13.24 3.53
C ILE A 289 20.13 -12.29 2.38
N ARG A 290 20.61 -12.54 1.16
CA ARG A 290 20.28 -11.71 -0.01
C ARG A 290 18.78 -11.70 -0.29
N VAL A 291 18.15 -12.87 -0.31
CA VAL A 291 16.73 -13.04 -0.64
C VAL A 291 15.83 -12.51 0.47
N SER A 292 16.13 -12.84 1.73
CA SER A 292 15.37 -12.39 2.90
C SER A 292 15.52 -10.88 3.19
N SER A 293 16.54 -10.24 2.64
CA SER A 293 16.70 -8.78 2.75
C SER A 293 15.90 -8.02 1.68
N GLN A 294 15.19 -8.70 0.77
CA GLN A 294 14.33 -8.04 -0.21
C GLN A 294 12.96 -7.75 0.40
N ASP A 295 12.50 -6.52 0.26
CA ASP A 295 11.13 -6.14 0.59
C ASP A 295 10.17 -6.69 -0.47
N CYS A 296 9.01 -7.18 -0.04
CA CYS A 296 7.95 -7.62 -0.95
C CYS A 296 6.99 -6.49 -1.34
N SER A 297 7.02 -5.35 -0.66
CA SER A 297 6.10 -4.23 -0.88
C SER A 297 6.83 -2.90 -1.00
N THR A 298 6.17 -1.93 -1.62
CA THR A 298 6.63 -0.54 -1.64
C THR A 298 6.24 0.21 -0.37
N GLY A 299 5.60 -0.44 0.61
CA GLY A 299 5.12 0.19 1.84
C GLY A 299 6.19 0.99 2.61
N PRO A 300 7.42 0.46 2.80
CA PRO A 300 8.52 1.23 3.40
C PRO A 300 8.85 2.51 2.61
N ALA A 301 8.88 2.43 1.27
CA ALA A 301 9.10 3.59 0.41
C ALA A 301 7.91 4.58 0.46
N GLU A 302 6.67 4.08 0.55
CA GLU A 302 5.47 4.92 0.72
C GLU A 302 5.48 5.69 2.05
N ARG A 303 6.00 5.09 3.13
CA ARG A 303 6.19 5.77 4.42
C ARG A 303 7.24 6.87 4.32
N ASN A 304 8.33 6.61 3.58
CA ASN A 304 9.30 7.65 3.27
C ASN A 304 8.61 8.77 2.49
N TRP A 305 7.86 8.49 1.42
CA TRP A 305 7.12 9.50 0.65
C TRP A 305 6.09 10.27 1.48
N SER A 306 5.41 9.61 2.41
CA SER A 306 4.46 10.28 3.32
C SER A 306 5.15 11.30 4.22
N THR A 307 6.43 11.07 4.55
CA THR A 307 7.25 12.03 5.31
C THR A 307 7.53 13.30 4.49
N TRP A 308 7.62 13.20 3.15
CA TRP A 308 7.76 14.39 2.31
C TRP A 308 6.58 15.34 2.49
N ALA A 309 5.37 14.81 2.67
CA ALA A 309 4.16 15.62 2.89
C ALA A 309 4.11 16.33 4.25
N LEU A 310 4.91 15.89 5.24
CA LEU A 310 5.06 16.59 6.51
C LEU A 310 5.88 17.87 6.32
N PHE A 311 6.94 17.80 5.52
CA PHE A 311 7.88 18.91 5.31
C PHE A 311 7.49 19.80 4.11
N HIS A 312 6.73 19.27 3.16
CA HIS A 312 6.34 19.94 1.93
C HIS A 312 4.82 19.96 1.77
N THR A 313 4.21 21.07 2.19
CA THR A 313 2.76 21.29 2.06
C THR A 313 2.49 22.45 1.10
N LYS A 314 1.30 22.51 0.49
CA LYS A 314 0.93 23.62 -0.42
C LYS A 314 1.13 25.03 0.17
N LYS A 315 1.16 25.17 1.50
CA LYS A 315 1.42 26.43 2.22
C LYS A 315 2.91 26.64 2.58
N ARG A 316 3.71 25.58 2.72
CA ARG A 316 5.13 25.61 3.12
C ARG A 316 5.97 24.99 1.99
N ASN A 317 6.36 25.82 1.01
CA ASN A 317 7.05 25.40 -0.24
C ASN A 317 8.45 26.03 -0.41
N ARG A 318 9.09 26.53 0.66
CA ARG A 318 10.38 27.27 0.53
C ARG A 318 11.63 26.36 0.52
N LEU A 319 11.46 25.05 0.73
CA LEU A 319 12.58 24.10 0.73
C LEU A 319 12.89 23.65 -0.70
N SER A 320 14.17 23.62 -1.05
CA SER A 320 14.62 22.97 -2.29
C SER A 320 14.40 21.46 -2.23
N SER A 321 14.37 20.80 -3.40
CA SER A 321 14.23 19.33 -3.47
C SER A 321 15.35 18.61 -2.71
N GLU A 322 16.57 19.13 -2.75
CA GLU A 322 17.74 18.55 -2.09
C GLU A 322 17.66 18.68 -0.56
N GLN A 323 17.26 19.85 -0.05
CA GLN A 323 17.04 20.05 1.39
C GLN A 323 15.93 19.15 1.91
N LEU A 324 14.86 18.99 1.14
CA LEU A 324 13.74 18.12 1.47
C LEU A 324 14.16 16.64 1.51
N GLU A 325 14.97 16.20 0.55
CA GLU A 325 15.54 14.85 0.52
C GLU A 325 16.41 14.59 1.76
N ARG A 326 17.29 15.53 2.11
CA ARG A 326 18.15 15.43 3.31
C ARG A 326 17.33 15.37 4.60
N LEU A 327 16.26 16.16 4.71
CA LEU A 327 15.36 16.13 5.87
C LEU A 327 14.62 14.81 6.00
N VAL A 328 14.10 14.27 4.88
CA VAL A 328 13.44 12.96 4.89
C VAL A 328 14.45 11.87 5.25
N TYR A 329 15.66 11.91 4.69
CA TYR A 329 16.74 10.99 5.05
C TYR A 329 17.05 11.01 6.55
N CYS A 330 17.25 12.20 7.12
CA CYS A 330 17.51 12.35 8.56
C CYS A 330 16.34 11.84 9.40
N HIS A 331 15.10 12.22 9.06
CA HIS A 331 13.91 11.77 9.78
C HIS A 331 13.74 10.25 9.78
N CYS A 332 13.91 9.62 8.62
CA CYS A 332 13.78 8.17 8.49
C CYS A 332 14.87 7.43 9.26
N ASN A 333 16.13 7.90 9.17
CA ASN A 333 17.24 7.28 9.89
C ASN A 333 17.15 7.47 11.40
N LEU A 334 16.73 8.64 11.88
CA LEU A 334 16.47 8.86 13.31
C LEU A 334 15.41 7.88 13.83
N LYS A 335 14.29 7.71 13.11
CA LYS A 335 13.28 6.72 13.48
C LYS A 335 13.82 5.29 13.50
N LEU A 336 14.69 4.92 12.55
CA LEU A 336 15.33 3.60 12.55
C LEU A 336 16.28 3.43 13.74
N LEU A 337 17.01 4.47 14.13
CA LEU A 337 17.92 4.47 15.28
C LEU A 337 17.17 4.42 16.62
N GLU A 338 16.08 5.18 16.77
CA GLU A 338 15.20 5.12 17.94
C GLU A 338 14.60 3.72 18.13
N LYS A 339 14.13 3.11 17.03
CA LYS A 339 13.67 1.71 17.03
C LYS A 339 14.79 0.75 17.42
N LYS A 340 16.06 1.10 17.18
CA LYS A 340 17.23 0.26 17.47
C LYS A 340 17.47 0.04 18.98
N GLY A 341 17.02 0.96 19.82
CA GLY A 341 17.16 0.90 21.28
C GLY A 341 16.08 0.07 22.00
N ASN A 342 14.93 -0.15 21.35
CA ASN A 342 13.73 -0.79 21.95
C ASN A 342 13.52 -2.25 21.52
N TYR A 343 14.54 -2.96 21.03
CA TYR A 343 14.41 -4.34 20.56
C TYR A 343 14.25 -5.34 21.73
N THR A 344 13.06 -5.44 22.31
CA THR A 344 12.64 -6.66 23.01
C THR A 344 12.00 -7.68 22.06
N HIS A 345 11.51 -7.24 20.89
CA HIS A 345 11.09 -8.13 19.80
C HIS A 345 11.49 -7.51 18.44
N PRO A 346 12.31 -8.19 17.61
CA PRO A 346 12.49 -7.81 16.21
C PRO A 346 11.14 -7.75 15.52
N LEU A 347 11.03 -6.98 14.43
CA LEU A 347 9.86 -6.85 13.55
C LEU A 347 9.50 -8.21 12.91
N GLN A 348 9.01 -9.13 13.74
CA GLN A 348 8.74 -10.52 13.43
C GLN A 348 7.35 -10.59 12.86
N VAL A 349 7.28 -10.74 11.54
CA VAL A 349 6.20 -11.52 10.97
C VAL A 349 6.70 -12.96 10.95
N ASN A 350 6.05 -13.83 11.71
CA ASN A 350 6.16 -15.27 11.57
C ASN A 350 4.81 -15.85 11.16
N VAL A 351 4.80 -17.14 10.82
CA VAL A 351 3.59 -17.87 10.41
C VAL A 351 2.47 -17.73 11.45
N ASP A 352 2.84 -17.76 12.74
CA ASP A 352 1.93 -17.70 13.90
C ASP A 352 1.43 -16.27 14.22
N THR A 353 2.03 -15.23 13.62
CA THR A 353 1.66 -13.82 13.86
C THR A 353 0.29 -13.51 13.23
N ILE A 354 -0.14 -14.32 12.27
CA ILE A 354 -1.44 -14.23 11.62
C ILE A 354 -2.12 -15.59 11.64
N ASP A 355 -3.15 -15.71 12.47
CA ASP A 355 -4.05 -16.85 12.46
C ASP A 355 -4.97 -16.79 11.23
N ILE A 356 -4.61 -17.57 10.21
CA ILE A 356 -5.43 -17.77 9.00
C ILE A 356 -6.46 -18.89 9.23
N SER A 357 -6.24 -19.73 10.24
CA SER A 357 -7.07 -20.89 10.58
C SER A 357 -8.34 -20.54 11.36
N ASP A 358 -8.32 -19.55 12.26
CA ASP A 358 -9.50 -19.08 12.98
C ASP A 358 -10.19 -17.93 12.25
N VAL A 359 -11.03 -18.31 11.29
CA VAL A 359 -11.95 -17.40 10.60
C VAL A 359 -13.05 -16.88 11.54
N LYS A 360 -13.22 -17.46 12.72
CA LYS A 360 -14.39 -17.31 13.60
C LYS A 360 -14.61 -15.91 14.18
N ASP A 361 -13.55 -15.15 14.44
CA ASP A 361 -13.70 -13.81 15.05
C ASP A 361 -13.17 -12.69 14.16
N ILE A 362 -14.02 -11.70 13.90
CA ILE A 362 -13.67 -10.47 13.17
C ILE A 362 -12.73 -9.64 14.08
N PRO A 363 -11.43 -9.47 13.75
CA PRO A 363 -10.52 -8.72 14.59
C PRO A 363 -10.89 -7.24 14.62
N GLU A 364 -10.71 -6.57 15.76
CA GLU A 364 -10.83 -5.11 15.80
C GLU A 364 -9.62 -4.46 15.12
N ILE A 365 -9.88 -3.65 14.09
CA ILE A 365 -8.85 -2.80 13.49
C ILE A 365 -8.51 -1.69 14.49
N PRO A 366 -7.24 -1.60 14.96
CA PRO A 366 -6.80 -0.55 15.87
C PRO A 366 -7.14 0.84 15.33
N HIS A 367 -7.46 1.77 16.23
CA HIS A 367 -7.84 3.14 15.86
C HIS A 367 -6.74 3.87 15.07
N GLU A 368 -5.46 3.55 15.32
CA GLU A 368 -4.28 4.15 14.67
C GLU A 368 -4.13 3.75 13.19
N GLU A 369 -4.59 2.55 12.80
CA GLU A 369 -4.54 2.08 11.41
C GLU A 369 -5.55 2.81 10.49
N ARG A 370 -6.62 3.40 11.07
CA ARG A 370 -7.61 4.20 10.32
C ARG A 370 -7.00 5.46 9.72
N ASP A 371 -6.03 6.05 10.42
CA ASP A 371 -5.36 7.25 9.95
C ASP A 371 -4.27 6.91 8.94
N ILE A 372 -3.52 5.83 9.13
CA ILE A 372 -2.45 5.40 8.21
C ILE A 372 -2.99 5.14 6.79
N TYR A 373 -4.06 4.36 6.64
CA TYR A 373 -4.63 4.08 5.32
C TYR A 373 -5.27 5.34 4.68
N SER A 374 -5.77 6.28 5.48
CA SER A 374 -6.30 7.56 4.99
C SER A 374 -5.20 8.58 4.59
N ILE A 375 -4.03 8.50 5.25
CA ILE A 375 -2.84 9.31 4.98
C ILE A 375 -2.16 8.79 3.70
N LEU A 376 -1.93 7.48 3.61
CA LEU A 376 -1.42 6.80 2.40
C LEU A 376 -2.31 7.10 1.17
N PHE A 377 -3.63 7.18 1.39
CA PHE A 377 -4.63 7.54 0.39
C PHE A 377 -4.48 8.98 -0.16
N LYS A 378 -4.20 9.97 0.68
CA LYS A 378 -3.97 11.36 0.23
C LYS A 378 -2.68 11.49 -0.58
N GLU A 379 -1.68 10.68 -0.25
CA GLU A 379 -0.35 10.71 -0.87
C GLU A 379 -0.31 10.03 -2.25
N GLN A 380 -0.98 8.88 -2.41
CA GLN A 380 -1.11 8.21 -3.72
C GLN A 380 -1.79 9.14 -4.75
N GLN A 381 -2.80 9.91 -4.34
CA GLN A 381 -3.46 10.89 -5.22
C GLN A 381 -2.56 12.08 -5.58
N ARG A 382 -1.64 12.49 -4.71
CA ARG A 382 -0.69 13.57 -5.00
C ARG A 382 0.36 13.12 -6.00
N PHE A 383 0.93 11.93 -5.81
CA PHE A 383 1.98 11.41 -6.69
C PHE A 383 1.46 11.12 -8.11
N VAL A 384 0.31 10.44 -8.24
CA VAL A 384 -0.30 10.14 -9.56
C VAL A 384 -0.70 11.42 -10.31
N ARG A 385 -1.15 12.46 -9.60
CA ARG A 385 -1.45 13.77 -10.22
C ARG A 385 -0.19 14.51 -10.64
N GLN A 386 0.90 14.41 -9.87
CA GLN A 386 2.19 15.01 -10.20
C GLN A 386 2.86 14.29 -11.38
N THR A 387 2.81 12.96 -11.47
CA THR A 387 3.39 12.21 -12.59
C THR A 387 2.60 12.41 -13.88
N ARG A 388 1.25 12.45 -13.82
CA ARG A 388 0.39 12.83 -14.98
C ARG A 388 0.61 14.28 -15.41
N SER A 389 0.80 15.20 -14.46
CA SER A 389 1.12 16.60 -14.75
C SER A 389 2.51 16.76 -15.38
N LYS A 390 3.51 16.00 -14.93
CA LYS A 390 4.87 16.02 -15.52
C LYS A 390 4.89 15.39 -16.91
N THR A 391 4.16 14.29 -17.16
CA THR A 391 4.03 13.71 -18.51
C THR A 391 3.21 14.57 -19.47
N SER A 392 2.16 15.25 -19.00
CA SER A 392 1.43 16.20 -19.85
C SER A 392 2.24 17.46 -20.15
N ARG A 393 3.05 17.95 -19.20
CA ARG A 393 3.94 19.11 -19.38
C ARG A 393 5.17 18.75 -20.23
N ALA A 394 5.68 17.52 -20.16
CA ALA A 394 6.72 17.01 -21.05
C ALA A 394 6.21 16.81 -22.49
N LYS A 395 4.99 16.29 -22.68
CA LYS A 395 4.33 16.25 -24.00
C LYS A 395 4.04 17.65 -24.55
N ALA A 396 3.61 18.59 -23.70
CA ALA A 396 3.38 19.97 -24.11
C ALA A 396 4.69 20.70 -24.46
N CYS A 397 5.77 20.52 -23.69
CA CYS A 397 7.08 21.08 -24.01
C CYS A 397 7.72 20.44 -25.25
N GLY A 398 7.55 19.13 -25.45
CA GLY A 398 7.96 18.43 -26.67
C GLY A 398 7.27 18.97 -27.91
N ASN A 399 5.95 19.17 -27.86
CA ASN A 399 5.18 19.75 -28.97
C ASN A 399 5.50 21.23 -29.22
N ILE A 400 5.84 22.00 -28.18
CA ILE A 400 6.26 23.41 -28.31
C ILE A 400 7.68 23.49 -28.91
N MET A 401 8.59 22.58 -28.56
CA MET A 401 9.94 22.52 -29.15
C MET A 401 9.92 22.03 -30.61
N GLU A 402 9.08 21.06 -30.98
CA GLU A 402 8.88 20.63 -32.39
C GLU A 402 8.25 21.73 -33.25
N ALA A 403 7.29 22.50 -32.71
CA ALA A 403 6.70 23.64 -33.41
C ALA A 403 7.68 24.81 -33.59
N SER A 404 8.68 24.93 -32.72
CA SER A 404 9.70 26.00 -32.75
C SER A 404 10.89 25.66 -33.66
N ALA A 405 11.13 24.38 -33.95
CA ALA A 405 12.25 23.90 -34.78
C ALA A 405 11.96 23.88 -36.30
N SER A 406 10.73 24.18 -36.74
CA SER A 406 10.32 24.14 -38.16
C SER A 406 10.34 25.50 -38.90
N ARG A 407 10.89 26.57 -38.32
CA ARG A 407 11.05 27.86 -39.02
C ARG A 407 12.50 28.11 -39.43
N HIS A 408 12.84 27.66 -40.64
CA HIS A 408 14.04 28.06 -41.36
C HIS A 408 13.83 29.38 -42.16
N PRO A 409 14.92 30.06 -42.56
CA PRO A 409 14.95 31.51 -42.68
C PRO A 409 14.57 32.08 -44.06
N ARG A 410 14.04 33.30 -43.98
CA ARG A 410 13.93 34.41 -44.95
C ARG A 410 14.39 34.17 -46.41
N LYS A 411 13.48 34.45 -47.35
CA LYS A 411 13.79 35.13 -48.62
C LYS A 411 12.77 36.23 -48.95
N PHE A 412 13.31 37.26 -49.60
CA PHE A 412 12.78 38.57 -49.94
C PHE A 412 11.56 38.59 -50.89
N ALA A 413 10.86 39.73 -50.83
CA ALA A 413 10.29 40.51 -51.96
C ALA A 413 8.75 40.61 -52.11
N SER A 414 8.28 41.81 -51.75
CA SER A 414 7.41 42.72 -52.53
C SER A 414 5.88 42.56 -52.56
N ARG A 415 5.25 43.71 -52.25
CA ARG A 415 4.07 44.36 -52.85
C ARG A 415 2.63 43.90 -52.54
N ARG A 416 1.94 44.88 -51.92
CA ARG A 416 0.58 45.41 -52.20
C ARG A 416 -0.65 44.57 -51.80
N GLY A 417 -1.54 45.22 -51.03
CA GLY A 417 -2.98 45.17 -51.32
C GLY A 417 -3.95 45.11 -50.14
N ARG A 418 -4.43 46.29 -49.70
CA ARG A 418 -5.81 46.68 -49.30
C ARG A 418 -6.77 45.67 -48.62
N GLY A 419 -7.42 46.18 -47.56
CA GLY A 419 -8.88 46.06 -47.32
C GLY A 419 -9.25 45.39 -45.99
N ARG A 420 -9.50 46.14 -44.91
CA ARG A 420 -10.77 46.78 -44.45
C ARG A 420 -11.75 45.86 -43.69
N ARG A 421 -11.99 46.28 -42.42
CA ARG A 421 -13.24 46.27 -41.61
C ARG A 421 -13.77 44.90 -41.15
N GLY A 422 -14.29 44.71 -39.93
CA GLY A 422 -14.61 45.61 -38.81
C GLY A 422 -15.06 44.77 -37.60
N ALA A 423 -14.84 45.28 -36.38
CA ALA A 423 -15.88 45.62 -35.37
C ALA A 423 -15.82 44.65 -34.17
N SER A 424 -15.15 45.02 -33.07
CA SER A 424 -15.66 45.74 -31.88
C SER A 424 -16.61 44.87 -31.04
N THR A 425 -16.32 44.49 -29.80
CA THR A 425 -16.32 45.30 -28.55
C THR A 425 -15.88 44.37 -27.38
N SER A 426 -14.90 44.67 -26.50
CA SER A 426 -14.87 45.60 -25.35
C SER A 426 -15.99 45.28 -24.33
N ARG A 427 -15.80 45.00 -23.03
CA ARG A 427 -14.95 45.59 -21.95
C ARG A 427 -15.14 44.69 -20.68
N HIS A 428 -14.13 44.44 -19.82
CA HIS A 428 -13.83 45.10 -18.51
C HIS A 428 -14.95 45.01 -17.45
N VAL A 429 -14.77 44.92 -16.13
CA VAL A 429 -13.70 44.84 -15.09
C VAL A 429 -14.51 44.97 -13.76
N ASP A 430 -14.01 44.43 -12.63
CA ASP A 430 -14.06 44.97 -11.24
C ASP A 430 -14.34 43.93 -10.12
N GLY A 431 -13.48 43.96 -9.08
CA GLY A 431 -13.69 43.35 -7.75
C GLY A 431 -14.52 44.27 -6.84
N PRO A 432 -14.36 44.31 -5.48
CA PRO A 432 -13.55 43.51 -4.53
C PRO A 432 -14.38 43.00 -3.31
N HIS A 433 -13.76 42.37 -2.29
CA HIS A 433 -13.93 42.70 -0.85
C HIS A 433 -13.26 41.71 0.14
N ASP A 434 -12.70 42.30 1.19
CA ASP A 434 -11.91 41.82 2.34
C ASP A 434 -12.59 40.81 3.27
N TRP A 435 -11.77 40.03 4.00
CA TRP A 435 -12.00 39.69 5.41
C TRP A 435 -10.68 39.63 6.18
N GLU A 436 -10.69 40.28 7.35
CA GLU A 436 -9.60 40.59 8.27
C GLU A 436 -8.95 39.37 8.94
N GLU A 437 -7.69 39.59 9.32
CA GLU A 437 -6.81 38.73 10.11
C GLU A 437 -7.31 38.54 11.56
N ILE A 438 -7.23 37.30 12.05
CA ILE A 438 -7.15 37.00 13.48
C ILE A 438 -5.75 36.42 13.73
N SER A 439 -4.92 37.23 14.39
CA SER A 439 -3.62 36.86 14.94
C SER A 439 -3.79 35.84 16.06
N VAL A 440 -3.14 34.67 15.92
CA VAL A 440 -2.81 33.79 17.05
C VAL A 440 -1.31 33.85 17.21
N GLU A 441 -0.89 34.31 18.39
CA GLU A 441 0.48 34.56 18.78
C GLU A 441 1.39 33.34 18.64
N SER A 442 2.62 33.67 18.28
CA SER A 442 3.83 32.88 18.11
C SER A 442 4.24 32.08 19.36
N GLN A 443 4.17 30.75 19.26
CA GLN A 443 4.98 29.78 20.00
C GLN A 443 5.11 28.53 19.12
N SER A 444 6.14 28.46 18.26
CA SER A 444 6.57 27.21 17.60
C SER A 444 7.76 27.36 16.67
N ASP A 445 8.16 28.58 16.28
CA ASP A 445 9.31 28.77 15.39
C ASP A 445 10.66 28.76 16.14
N GLU A 446 10.71 29.16 17.42
CA GLU A 446 11.92 29.06 18.26
C GLU A 446 12.22 27.61 18.66
N ASP A 447 11.21 26.83 19.06
CA ASP A 447 11.40 25.43 19.49
C ASP A 447 11.92 24.52 18.35
N LEU A 448 11.50 24.79 17.11
CA LEU A 448 11.93 24.03 15.93
C LEU A 448 13.33 24.44 15.46
N ALA A 449 13.70 25.72 15.60
CA ALA A 449 15.04 26.19 15.34
C ALA A 449 16.03 25.67 16.40
N GLU A 450 15.61 25.63 17.66
CA GLU A 450 16.39 25.08 18.78
C GLU A 450 16.57 23.56 18.66
N ALA A 451 15.54 22.82 18.25
CA ALA A 451 15.65 21.40 17.93
C ALA A 451 16.60 21.14 16.75
N ALA A 452 16.52 21.95 15.68
CA ALA A 452 17.41 21.84 14.53
C ALA A 452 18.87 22.19 14.88
N ALA A 453 19.09 23.20 15.72
CA ALA A 453 20.42 23.59 16.20
C ALA A 453 21.00 22.53 17.15
N THR A 454 20.18 21.92 18.00
CA THR A 454 20.58 20.82 18.89
C THR A 454 21.01 19.60 18.09
N ILE A 455 20.27 19.26 17.02
CA ILE A 455 20.60 18.16 16.11
C ILE A 455 21.88 18.47 15.31
N ALA A 456 22.05 19.70 14.84
CA ALA A 456 23.26 20.15 14.12
C ALA A 456 24.51 20.05 15.01
N ALA A 457 24.42 20.48 16.27
CA ALA A 457 25.50 20.43 17.25
C ALA A 457 25.88 19.00 17.66
N GLN A 458 24.90 18.09 17.75
CA GLN A 458 25.12 16.69 18.15
C GLN A 458 25.88 15.86 17.09
N PHE A 459 25.89 16.33 15.84
CA PHE A 459 26.53 15.64 14.70
C PHE A 459 27.59 16.47 13.95
N GLY A 460 27.96 17.65 14.47
CA GLY A 460 29.01 18.50 13.88
C GLY A 460 28.67 19.03 12.48
N LEU A 461 27.39 19.29 12.20
CA LEU A 461 26.93 19.81 10.92
C LEU A 461 26.70 21.32 11.03
N ASP A 462 27.59 22.14 10.45
CA ASP A 462 27.39 23.59 10.37
C ASP A 462 26.31 23.95 9.34
N PHE A 463 25.16 24.42 9.83
CA PHE A 463 24.19 25.14 9.01
C PHE A 463 24.43 26.65 9.18
N HIS A 464 25.33 27.23 8.38
CA HIS A 464 25.39 28.68 8.27
C HIS A 464 24.21 29.19 7.45
N SER A 465 23.37 30.02 8.08
CA SER A 465 22.40 30.87 7.40
C SER A 465 23.15 32.02 6.73
N GLU A 466 23.47 31.91 5.44
CA GLU A 466 23.90 33.08 4.68
C GLU A 466 22.69 33.97 4.40
N SER A 467 22.50 34.96 5.27
CA SER A 467 21.84 36.22 4.91
C SER A 467 22.88 37.10 4.21
N SER A 468 23.06 36.94 2.90
CA SER A 468 23.84 37.89 2.10
C SER A 468 22.89 38.85 1.37
N SER A 469 22.89 40.09 1.87
CA SER A 469 22.36 41.28 1.21
C SER A 469 23.09 41.50 -0.12
N TRP A 470 22.37 41.46 -1.23
CA TRP A 470 22.88 41.92 -2.51
C TRP A 470 22.48 43.38 -2.72
N THR A 471 23.45 44.27 -2.50
CA THR A 471 23.44 45.64 -3.02
C THR A 471 23.74 45.61 -4.52
N PHE A 472 22.95 46.38 -5.27
CA PHE A 472 23.20 46.74 -6.66
C PHE A 472 24.58 47.41 -6.79
N ASP A 473 25.37 47.02 -7.78
CA ASP A 473 26.30 47.92 -8.45
C ASP A 473 26.19 47.67 -9.96
N GLU A 474 25.87 48.74 -10.66
CA GLU A 474 25.95 48.90 -12.11
C GLU A 474 27.42 49.08 -12.52
N ASP A 475 27.67 48.79 -13.80
CA ASP A 475 28.77 49.26 -14.65
C ASP A 475 30.03 48.40 -14.89
N GLU A 476 30.25 48.29 -16.21
CA GLU A 476 31.49 48.23 -17.00
C GLU A 476 32.11 46.87 -17.43
N ASP A 477 31.91 46.66 -18.74
CA ASP A 477 32.67 45.97 -19.80
C ASP A 477 32.75 44.44 -19.93
#